data_AF-A0A9Q8YCH3-F1
#
_entry.id   AF-A0A9Q8YCH3-F1
#
_cell.length_a   1.000
_cell.length_b   1.000
_cell.length_c   1.000
_cell.angle_alpha   90.00
_cell.angle_beta   90.00
_cell.angle_gamma   90.00
#
_symmetry.space_group_name_H-M   'P 1'
#
loop_
_entity.id
_entity.type
_entity.pdbx_description
1 polymer ?
#
loop_
_entity_poly.entity_id
_entity_poly.type
_entity_poly.pdbx_seq_one_letter_code
_entity_poly.pdbx_strand_id
1 'polypeptide(L)'
;MVIGQTELMVRTFAQGLRRVFKGLLGLTIKHQDRPRAVRLRGKWVTFDPRHWNAGMDATVNTGLGAGTRERDMLMIQMIQQLQEKLLTTLGPDNPYVSPDNLYNGIAKTVEAAGLKSPDLYFTKPTPEDIQRRMQAAQPQQQPDTGMQQLQMQMQLANEKARMDGENAKRKLEMERELKLAEIQQNGALKRYQIDAELNLKREQNLAEMAGGTALSTAHIGGMPG
;
A
#
# COMPACT_ATOMS: atom_id res chain seq x y z
N MET A 1 7.55 1.68 -27.02
CA MET A 1 8.03 0.47 -27.73
C MET A 1 9.56 0.24 -27.65
N VAL A 2 10.38 1.22 -27.21
CA VAL A 2 11.87 1.12 -27.18
C VAL A 2 12.43 0.38 -25.94
N ILE A 3 11.66 0.31 -24.85
CA ILE A 3 12.12 -0.24 -23.56
C ILE A 3 12.40 -1.76 -23.64
N GLY A 4 11.55 -2.52 -24.34
CA GLY A 4 11.70 -3.98 -24.43
C GLY A 4 12.92 -4.44 -25.24
N GLN A 5 13.33 -3.68 -26.26
CA GLN A 5 14.55 -4.00 -27.03
C GLN A 5 15.80 -3.79 -26.19
N THR A 6 15.85 -2.68 -25.45
CA THR A 6 16.98 -2.38 -24.55
C THR A 6 17.07 -3.42 -23.43
N GLU A 7 15.94 -3.82 -22.85
CA GLU A 7 15.88 -4.86 -21.82
C GLU A 7 16.40 -6.22 -22.34
N LEU A 8 15.99 -6.63 -23.56
CA LEU A 8 16.45 -7.87 -24.17
C LEU A 8 17.96 -7.84 -24.46
N MET A 9 18.47 -6.73 -25.01
CA MET A 9 19.90 -6.56 -25.28
C MET A 9 20.73 -6.66 -23.99
N VAL A 10 20.28 -5.99 -22.93
CA VAL A 10 20.97 -6.01 -21.63
C VAL A 10 20.86 -7.41 -21.00
N ARG A 11 19.73 -8.10 -21.13
CA ARG A 11 19.59 -9.48 -20.61
C ARG A 11 20.56 -10.44 -21.28
N THR A 12 20.70 -10.35 -22.60
CA THR A 12 21.67 -11.16 -23.36
C THR A 12 23.10 -10.84 -22.91
N PHE A 13 23.42 -9.55 -22.72
CA PHE A 13 24.73 -9.15 -22.22
C PHE A 13 25.00 -9.65 -20.78
N ALA A 14 23.99 -9.57 -19.90
CA ALA A 14 24.07 -10.03 -18.52
C ALA A 14 24.28 -11.55 -18.42
N GLN A 15 23.69 -12.33 -19.33
CA GLN A 15 23.98 -13.76 -19.45
C GLN A 15 25.44 -14.02 -19.84
N GLY A 16 26.01 -13.21 -20.74
CA GLY A 16 27.44 -13.25 -21.07
C GLY A 16 28.33 -12.95 -19.87
N LEU A 17 27.98 -11.92 -19.08
CA LEU A 17 28.70 -11.56 -17.87
C LEU A 17 28.74 -12.70 -16.84
N ARG A 18 27.67 -13.50 -16.72
CA ARG A 18 27.66 -14.68 -15.82
C ARG A 18 28.84 -15.61 -16.10
N ARG A 19 29.16 -15.87 -17.37
CA ARG A 19 30.29 -16.72 -17.76
C ARG A 19 31.63 -16.09 -17.42
N VAL A 20 31.75 -14.78 -17.63
CA VAL A 20 32.96 -14.01 -17.27
C VAL A 20 33.21 -14.05 -15.76
N PHE A 21 32.19 -13.81 -14.94
CA PHE A 21 32.32 -13.85 -13.48
C PHE A 21 32.64 -15.24 -12.96
N LYS A 22 32.08 -16.31 -13.54
CA LYS A 22 32.48 -17.69 -13.22
C LYS A 22 33.96 -17.95 -13.56
N GLY A 23 34.43 -17.45 -14.70
CA GLY A 23 35.84 -17.54 -15.08
C GLY A 23 36.77 -16.75 -14.14
N LEU A 24 36.40 -15.52 -13.79
CA LEU A 24 37.12 -14.67 -12.84
C LEU A 24 37.20 -15.31 -11.45
N LEU A 25 36.09 -15.88 -10.97
CA LEU A 25 36.05 -16.63 -9.72
C LEU A 25 37.02 -17.81 -9.76
N GLY A 26 37.00 -18.61 -10.84
CA GLY A 26 37.94 -19.73 -11.00
C GLY A 26 39.40 -19.28 -10.99
N LEU A 27 39.73 -18.18 -11.66
CA LEU A 27 41.08 -17.60 -11.62
C LEU A 27 41.46 -17.10 -10.23
N THR A 28 40.53 -16.48 -9.51
CA THR A 28 40.73 -15.98 -8.15
C THR A 28 41.01 -17.12 -7.18
N ILE A 29 40.26 -18.22 -7.26
CA ILE A 29 40.49 -19.41 -6.44
C ILE A 29 41.87 -20.02 -6.74
N LYS A 30 42.25 -20.08 -8.04
CA LYS A 30 43.50 -20.73 -8.47
C LYS A 30 44.78 -19.95 -8.13
N HIS A 31 44.72 -18.61 -8.14
CA HIS A 31 45.91 -17.76 -7.99
C HIS A 31 45.98 -17.02 -6.66
N GLN A 32 45.12 -17.37 -5.71
CA GLN A 32 45.11 -16.72 -4.40
C GLN A 32 45.67 -17.66 -3.34
N ASP A 33 46.93 -17.43 -2.98
CA ASP A 33 47.69 -18.34 -2.12
C ASP A 33 47.49 -18.09 -0.62
N ARG A 34 47.02 -16.89 -0.22
CA ARG A 34 46.92 -16.47 1.18
C ARG A 34 45.60 -15.74 1.48
N PRO A 35 45.08 -15.86 2.73
CA PRO A 35 43.96 -15.05 3.18
C PRO A 35 44.31 -13.55 3.13
N ARG A 36 43.39 -12.73 2.65
CA ARG A 36 43.57 -11.27 2.58
C ARG A 36 42.50 -10.58 3.41
N ALA A 37 42.87 -9.57 4.18
CA ALA A 37 41.90 -8.70 4.84
C ALA A 37 41.42 -7.63 3.83
N VAL A 38 40.11 -7.53 3.63
CA VAL A 38 39.49 -6.53 2.75
C VAL A 38 38.44 -5.76 3.54
N ARG A 39 38.32 -4.45 3.29
CA ARG A 39 37.30 -3.61 3.93
C ARG A 39 36.00 -3.69 3.14
N LEU A 40 34.97 -4.32 3.72
CA LEU A 40 33.64 -4.46 3.15
C LEU A 40 32.62 -3.75 4.05
N ARG A 41 31.88 -2.77 3.50
CA ARG A 41 30.85 -2.00 4.23
C ARG A 41 31.38 -1.43 5.56
N GLY A 42 32.59 -0.89 5.53
CA GLY A 42 33.25 -0.30 6.69
C GLY A 42 33.92 -1.29 7.66
N LYS A 43 33.65 -2.59 7.55
CA LYS A 43 34.22 -3.65 8.42
C LYS A 43 35.38 -4.37 7.74
N TRP A 44 36.42 -4.71 8.49
CA TRP A 44 37.50 -5.57 8.01
C TRP A 44 37.03 -7.02 8.04
N VAL A 45 37.05 -7.67 6.87
CA VAL A 45 36.65 -9.06 6.70
C VAL A 45 37.81 -9.84 6.10
N THR A 46 38.11 -11.01 6.68
CA THR A 46 39.09 -11.95 6.13
C THR A 46 38.46 -12.70 4.96
N PHE A 47 39.07 -12.55 3.80
CA PHE A 47 38.66 -13.14 2.53
C PHE A 47 39.65 -14.24 2.14
N ASP A 48 39.18 -15.50 2.12
CA ASP A 48 39.94 -16.66 1.66
C ASP A 48 39.11 -17.48 0.64
N PRO A 49 39.35 -17.29 -0.67
CA PRO A 49 38.57 -17.94 -1.70
C PRO A 49 39.02 -19.37 -2.03
N ARG A 50 40.14 -19.87 -1.47
CA ARG A 50 40.66 -21.21 -1.80
C ARG A 50 39.67 -22.34 -1.50
N HIS A 51 38.81 -22.13 -0.51
CA HIS A 51 37.80 -23.10 -0.07
C HIS A 51 36.46 -22.94 -0.80
N TRP A 52 36.35 -22.01 -1.75
CA TRP A 52 35.10 -21.74 -2.44
C TRP A 52 34.84 -22.74 -3.57
N ASN A 53 33.57 -23.03 -3.82
CA ASN A 53 33.19 -23.89 -4.93
C ASN A 53 33.33 -23.12 -6.26
N ALA A 54 34.19 -23.61 -7.15
CA ALA A 54 34.41 -23.01 -8.48
C ALA A 54 33.17 -23.05 -9.39
N GLY A 55 32.17 -23.89 -9.07
CA GLY A 55 30.90 -24.02 -9.77
C GLY A 55 29.77 -23.12 -9.25
N MET A 56 30.02 -22.21 -8.30
CA MET A 56 28.99 -21.34 -7.73
C MET A 56 28.16 -20.62 -8.81
N ASP A 57 26.86 -20.56 -8.59
CA ASP A 57 25.96 -19.88 -9.50
C ASP A 57 25.98 -18.36 -9.30
N ALA A 58 26.29 -17.65 -10.39
CA ALA A 58 26.21 -16.20 -10.44
C ALA A 58 24.86 -15.77 -11.02
N THR A 59 24.16 -14.88 -10.32
CA THR A 59 22.93 -14.23 -10.79
C THR A 59 23.21 -12.76 -10.98
N VAL A 60 22.93 -12.24 -12.18
CA VAL A 60 23.15 -10.82 -12.51
C VAL A 60 21.80 -10.11 -12.44
N ASN A 61 21.68 -9.14 -11.54
CA ASN A 61 20.56 -8.21 -11.51
C ASN A 61 20.97 -6.95 -12.28
N THR A 62 20.30 -6.67 -13.40
CA THR A 62 20.67 -5.61 -14.33
C THR A 62 20.13 -4.23 -13.93
N GLY A 63 19.23 -4.15 -12.95
CA GLY A 63 18.72 -2.88 -12.41
C GLY A 63 18.00 -1.95 -13.41
N LEU A 64 17.88 -2.34 -14.68
CA LEU A 64 17.21 -1.59 -15.74
C LEU A 64 15.72 -1.87 -15.70
N GLY A 65 15.08 -1.35 -14.67
CA GLY A 65 13.64 -1.29 -14.54
C GLY A 65 13.27 0.06 -13.96
N ALA A 66 13.09 1.07 -14.81
CA ALA A 66 12.44 2.32 -14.40
C ALA A 66 10.96 2.11 -13.97
N GLY A 67 10.44 0.88 -14.03
CA GLY A 67 9.20 0.46 -13.40
C GLY A 67 9.39 -0.62 -12.32
N THR A 68 10.62 -1.08 -12.05
CA THR A 68 10.87 -1.98 -10.92
C THR A 68 11.04 -1.20 -9.64
N ARG A 69 11.61 0.01 -9.65
CA ARG A 69 11.85 0.74 -8.40
C ARG A 69 10.58 1.24 -7.72
N GLU A 70 9.66 1.83 -8.47
CA GLU A 70 8.33 2.24 -8.00
C GLU A 70 7.52 1.02 -7.57
N ARG A 71 7.56 -0.06 -8.36
CA ARG A 71 6.95 -1.34 -8.01
C ARG A 71 7.55 -1.94 -6.74
N ASP A 72 8.86 -1.89 -6.59
CA ASP A 72 9.58 -2.41 -5.43
C ASP A 72 9.24 -1.56 -4.19
N MET A 73 9.15 -0.23 -4.32
CA MET A 73 8.67 0.64 -3.25
C MET A 73 7.24 0.27 -2.82
N LEU A 74 6.32 0.08 -3.77
CA LEU A 74 4.95 -0.33 -3.48
C LEU A 74 4.91 -1.71 -2.79
N MET A 75 5.70 -2.67 -3.27
CA MET A 75 5.78 -4.01 -2.68
C MET A 75 6.40 -3.99 -1.28
N ILE A 76 7.46 -3.20 -1.07
CA ILE A 76 8.08 -3.03 0.25
C ILE A 76 7.11 -2.37 1.22
N GLN A 77 6.35 -1.37 0.76
CA GLN A 77 5.32 -0.72 1.58
C GLN A 77 4.21 -1.71 1.98
N MET A 78 3.79 -2.59 1.08
CA MET A 78 2.82 -3.65 1.38
C MET A 78 3.38 -4.65 2.42
N ILE A 79 4.66 -5.04 2.29
CA ILE A 79 5.32 -5.92 3.27
C ILE A 79 5.38 -5.24 4.64
N GLN A 80 5.72 -3.95 4.69
CA GLN A 80 5.77 -3.18 5.94
C GLN A 80 4.39 -3.10 6.61
N GLN A 81 3.32 -2.85 5.85
CA GLN A 81 1.96 -2.89 6.40
C GLN A 81 1.59 -4.25 6.97
N LEU A 82 2.01 -5.35 6.33
CA LEU A 82 1.81 -6.69 6.87
C LEU A 82 2.60 -6.91 8.16
N GLN A 83 3.85 -6.44 8.22
CA GLN A 83 4.69 -6.51 9.42
C GLN A 83 4.07 -5.71 10.58
N GLU A 84 3.60 -4.49 10.33
CA GLU A 84 2.88 -3.67 11.31
C GLU A 84 1.60 -4.35 11.81
N LYS A 85 0.83 -4.97 10.90
CA LYS A 85 -0.37 -5.72 11.26
C LYS A 85 -0.03 -6.89 12.17
N LEU A 86 0.99 -7.70 11.81
CA LEU A 86 1.43 -8.84 12.62
C LEU A 86 1.90 -8.40 14.01
N LEU A 87 2.68 -7.33 14.09
CA LEU A 87 3.13 -6.75 15.35
C LEU A 87 1.98 -6.23 16.21
N THR A 88 0.95 -5.65 15.59
CA THR A 88 -0.24 -5.16 16.31
C THR A 88 -1.09 -6.32 16.84
N THR A 89 -1.22 -7.41 16.06
CA THR A 89 -2.11 -8.53 16.43
C THR A 89 -1.46 -9.54 17.36
N LEU A 90 -0.18 -9.85 17.16
CA LEU A 90 0.54 -10.90 17.89
C LEU A 90 1.49 -10.32 18.94
N GLY A 91 1.69 -9.00 18.93
CA GLY A 91 2.60 -8.31 19.83
C GLY A 91 4.07 -8.35 19.38
N PRO A 92 4.96 -7.74 20.18
CA PRO A 92 6.38 -7.66 19.89
C PRO A 92 7.11 -9.02 19.98
N ASP A 93 6.55 -10.01 20.67
CA ASP A 93 7.09 -11.37 20.79
C ASP A 93 6.39 -12.33 19.82
N ASN A 94 6.42 -11.99 18.52
CA ASN A 94 5.80 -12.82 17.48
C ASN A 94 6.86 -13.64 16.71
N PRO A 95 6.53 -14.85 16.24
CA PRO A 95 7.50 -15.73 15.57
C PRO A 95 7.79 -15.34 14.11
N TYR A 96 7.06 -14.38 13.53
CA TYR A 96 7.10 -14.08 12.09
C TYR A 96 7.96 -12.86 11.74
N VAL A 97 8.05 -11.88 12.64
CA VAL A 97 8.69 -10.58 12.41
C VAL A 97 9.66 -10.29 13.55
N SER A 98 10.95 -10.48 13.26
CA SER A 98 12.02 -10.04 14.16
C SER A 98 12.32 -8.54 13.96
N PRO A 99 12.96 -7.89 14.95
CA PRO A 99 13.45 -6.51 14.81
C PRO A 99 14.40 -6.32 13.61
N ASP A 100 15.19 -7.35 13.28
CA ASP A 100 16.06 -7.36 12.09
C ASP A 100 15.24 -7.33 10.79
N ASN A 101 14.13 -8.08 10.71
CA ASN A 101 13.26 -8.12 9.54
C ASN A 101 12.63 -6.74 9.29
N LEU A 102 12.25 -6.04 10.35
CA LEU A 102 11.71 -4.68 10.28
C LEU A 102 12.77 -3.69 9.78
N TYR A 103 13.96 -3.73 10.36
CA TYR A 103 15.08 -2.87 9.94
C TYR A 103 15.46 -3.10 8.47
N ASN A 104 15.51 -4.36 8.04
CA ASN A 104 15.81 -4.70 6.65
C ASN A 104 14.76 -4.14 5.69
N GLY A 105 13.47 -4.17 6.06
CA GLY A 105 12.39 -3.56 5.29
C GLY A 105 12.59 -2.05 5.15
N ILE A 106 12.86 -1.36 6.26
CA ILE A 106 13.13 0.09 6.28
C ILE A 106 14.36 0.43 5.44
N ALA A 107 15.45 -0.32 5.60
CA ALA A 107 16.67 -0.13 4.83
C ALA A 107 16.42 -0.27 3.33
N LYS A 108 15.60 -1.25 2.93
CA LYS A 108 15.20 -1.43 1.53
C LYS A 108 14.32 -0.31 1.01
N THR A 109 13.43 0.27 1.82
CA THR A 109 12.67 1.48 1.43
C THR A 109 13.60 2.65 1.19
N VAL A 110 14.58 2.88 2.07
CA VAL A 110 15.54 3.98 1.94
C VAL A 110 16.42 3.79 0.68
N GLU A 111 16.90 2.58 0.45
CA GLU A 111 17.62 2.23 -0.78
C GLU A 111 16.74 2.44 -2.01
N ALA A 112 15.48 2.00 -1.98
CA ALA A 112 14.52 2.18 -3.06
C ALA A 112 14.12 3.65 -3.26
N ALA A 113 14.24 4.51 -2.25
CA ALA A 113 14.02 5.95 -2.37
C ALA A 113 15.22 6.72 -2.97
N GLY A 114 16.36 6.05 -3.19
CA GLY A 114 17.57 6.71 -3.74
C GLY A 114 18.61 7.09 -2.71
N LEU A 115 18.34 6.86 -1.43
CA LEU A 115 19.21 7.21 -0.33
C LEU A 115 20.17 6.06 -0.06
N LYS A 116 21.47 6.36 0.01
CA LYS A 116 22.54 5.35 0.10
C LYS A 116 22.75 4.79 1.51
N SER A 117 22.30 5.50 2.54
CA SER A 117 22.66 5.22 3.93
C SER A 117 21.42 5.22 4.83
N PRO A 118 20.78 4.05 5.04
CA PRO A 118 19.67 3.92 5.99
C PRO A 118 20.08 4.24 7.43
N ASP A 119 21.35 4.01 7.78
CA ASP A 119 21.89 4.26 9.11
C ASP A 119 21.85 5.75 9.53
N LEU A 120 21.68 6.68 8.57
CA LEU A 120 21.50 8.11 8.86
C LEU A 120 20.11 8.46 9.39
N TYR A 121 19.11 7.62 9.10
CA TYR A 121 17.71 7.89 9.39
C TYR A 121 17.14 6.92 10.43
N PHE A 122 17.70 5.72 10.50
CA PHE A 122 17.22 4.66 11.37
C PHE A 122 18.39 3.94 12.02
N THR A 123 18.32 3.75 13.33
CA THR A 123 19.32 2.98 14.07
C THR A 123 18.98 1.50 14.00
N LYS A 124 19.92 0.68 13.55
CA LYS A 124 19.78 -0.78 13.61
C LYS A 124 19.78 -1.23 15.07
N PRO A 125 18.73 -1.89 15.58
CA PRO A 125 18.74 -2.44 16.92
C PRO A 125 19.81 -3.55 17.01
N THR A 126 20.70 -3.49 18.00
CA THR A 126 21.62 -4.60 18.25
C THR A 126 20.91 -5.71 19.04
N PRO A 127 21.37 -6.97 18.96
CA PRO A 127 20.84 -8.05 19.79
C PRO A 127 20.90 -7.72 21.29
N GLU A 128 21.94 -6.99 21.71
CA GLU A 128 22.11 -6.52 23.09
C GLU A 128 21.07 -5.46 23.47
N ASP A 129 20.78 -4.50 22.59
CA ASP A 129 19.71 -3.51 22.80
C ASP A 129 18.33 -4.15 22.86
N ILE A 130 18.08 -5.14 21.99
CA ILE A 130 16.83 -5.90 21.99
C ILE A 130 16.69 -6.68 23.29
N GLN A 131 17.73 -7.38 23.74
CA GLN A 131 17.71 -8.11 25.01
C GLN A 131 17.54 -7.18 26.20
N ARG A 132 18.23 -6.03 26.25
CA ARG A 132 18.03 -5.03 27.31
C ARG A 132 16.60 -4.49 27.33
N ARG A 133 16.02 -4.19 26.17
CA ARG A 133 14.64 -3.71 26.07
C ARG A 133 13.62 -4.80 26.41
N MET A 134 13.86 -6.05 26.03
CA MET A 134 13.01 -7.18 26.42
C MET A 134 13.13 -7.50 27.91
N GLN A 135 14.32 -7.40 28.52
CA GLN A 135 14.51 -7.57 29.95
C GLN A 135 13.92 -6.41 30.76
N ALA A 136 13.96 -5.19 30.22
CA ALA A 136 13.26 -4.05 30.80
C ALA A 136 11.72 -4.12 30.62
N ALA A 137 11.25 -4.86 29.62
CA ALA A 137 9.83 -5.12 29.37
C ALA A 137 9.33 -6.42 30.04
N GLN A 138 10.23 -7.29 30.51
CA GLN A 138 9.86 -8.35 31.45
C GLN A 138 9.49 -7.66 32.75
N PRO A 139 8.24 -7.79 33.23
CA PRO A 139 7.88 -7.26 34.53
C PRO A 139 8.78 -7.98 35.55
N GLN A 140 9.75 -7.25 36.10
CA GLN A 140 10.33 -7.62 37.37
C GLN A 140 9.14 -7.87 38.30
N GLN A 141 9.01 -9.09 38.78
CA GLN A 141 8.03 -9.51 39.76
C GLN A 141 8.25 -8.70 41.04
N GLN A 142 7.73 -7.48 41.07
CA GLN A 142 7.34 -6.76 42.26
C GLN A 142 5.82 -6.78 42.26
N PRO A 143 5.16 -7.36 43.29
CA PRO A 143 3.72 -7.60 43.30
C PRO A 143 2.80 -6.37 43.12
N ASP A 144 3.31 -5.14 43.10
CA ASP A 144 2.51 -3.91 43.01
C ASP A 144 2.51 -3.22 41.62
N THR A 145 3.57 -3.36 40.81
CA THR A 145 3.73 -2.56 39.58
C THR A 145 3.10 -3.21 38.34
N GLY A 146 2.96 -4.54 38.32
CA GLY A 146 2.33 -5.27 37.21
C GLY A 146 0.84 -4.97 37.05
N MET A 147 0.14 -4.71 38.16
CA MET A 147 -1.28 -4.34 38.12
C MET A 147 -1.47 -2.93 37.53
N GLN A 148 -0.55 -2.01 37.82
CA GLN A 148 -0.57 -0.64 37.32
C GLN A 148 -0.23 -0.54 35.82
N GLN A 149 0.75 -1.30 35.34
CA GLN A 149 1.06 -1.36 33.90
C GLN A 149 -0.04 -2.05 33.10
N LEU A 150 -0.63 -3.14 33.62
CA LEU A 150 -1.76 -3.80 32.97
C LEU A 150 -2.99 -2.88 32.97
N GLN A 151 -3.22 -2.12 34.05
CA GLN A 151 -4.30 -1.15 34.13
C GLN A 151 -4.08 0.03 33.16
N MET A 152 -2.85 0.51 33.02
CA MET A 152 -2.50 1.56 32.06
C MET A 152 -2.61 1.06 30.61
N GLN A 153 -2.21 -0.18 30.33
CA GLN A 153 -2.35 -0.78 29.01
C GLN A 153 -3.82 -1.05 28.67
N MET A 154 -4.62 -1.51 29.63
CA MET A 154 -6.08 -1.63 29.51
C MET A 154 -6.75 -0.27 29.33
N GLN A 155 -6.29 0.79 30.02
CA GLN A 155 -6.80 2.15 29.82
C GLN A 155 -6.47 2.67 28.42
N LEU A 156 -5.23 2.51 27.95
CA LEU A 156 -4.82 2.86 26.58
C LEU A 156 -5.61 2.07 25.53
N ALA A 157 -5.82 0.77 25.76
CA ALA A 157 -6.61 -0.07 24.87
C ALA A 157 -8.10 0.35 24.87
N ASN A 158 -8.68 0.63 26.03
CA ASN A 158 -10.05 1.13 26.13
C ASN A 158 -10.20 2.52 25.51
N GLU A 159 -9.24 3.42 25.70
CA GLU A 159 -9.28 4.76 25.13
C GLU A 159 -9.15 4.73 23.62
N LYS A 160 -8.26 3.87 23.09
CA LYS A 160 -8.15 3.63 21.66
C LYS A 160 -9.44 3.03 21.08
N ALA A 161 -10.01 2.02 21.74
CA ALA A 161 -11.28 1.42 21.33
C ALA A 161 -12.44 2.44 21.39
N ARG A 162 -12.43 3.36 22.36
CA ARG A 162 -13.42 4.43 22.46
C ARG A 162 -13.25 5.46 21.35
N MET A 163 -12.02 5.87 21.06
CA MET A 163 -11.72 6.78 19.94
C MET A 163 -12.09 6.18 18.59
N ASP A 164 -11.81 4.89 18.37
CA ASP A 164 -12.19 4.19 17.15
C ASP A 164 -13.73 4.06 17.04
N GLY A 165 -14.42 3.79 18.16
CA GLY A 165 -15.87 3.79 18.23
C GLY A 165 -16.51 5.15 17.97
N GLU A 166 -15.93 6.23 18.52
CA GLU A 166 -16.36 7.61 18.27
C GLU A 166 -16.13 8.02 16.81
N ASN A 167 -14.99 7.67 16.23
CA ASN A 167 -14.68 7.91 14.82
C ASN A 167 -15.63 7.14 13.90
N ALA A 168 -15.95 5.89 14.23
CA ALA A 168 -16.92 5.09 13.48
C ALA A 168 -18.33 5.69 13.55
N LYS A 169 -18.76 6.13 14.74
CA LYS A 169 -20.07 6.82 14.91
C LYS A 169 -20.13 8.13 14.13
N ARG A 170 -19.10 8.98 14.22
CA ARG A 170 -19.05 10.24 13.45
C ARG A 170 -19.10 10.00 11.95
N LYS A 171 -18.38 8.98 11.45
CA LYS A 171 -18.46 8.60 10.03
C LYS A 171 -19.87 8.18 9.62
N LEU A 172 -20.53 7.36 10.44
CA LEU A 172 -21.88 6.90 10.17
C LEU A 172 -22.91 8.04 10.23
N GLU A 173 -22.75 8.99 11.14
CA GLU A 173 -23.57 10.21 11.22
C GLU A 173 -23.38 11.09 9.97
N MET A 174 -22.14 11.34 9.58
CA MET A 174 -21.82 12.10 8.38
C MET A 174 -22.37 11.43 7.11
N GLU A 175 -22.24 10.10 7.01
CA GLU A 175 -22.79 9.33 5.88
C GLU A 175 -24.32 9.40 5.85
N ARG A 176 -24.98 9.33 7.01
CA ARG A 176 -26.43 9.50 7.11
C ARG A 176 -26.87 10.90 6.69
N GLU A 177 -26.16 11.94 7.11
CA GLU A 177 -26.46 13.32 6.76
C GLU A 177 -26.29 13.57 5.26
N LEU A 178 -25.20 13.10 4.66
CA LEU A 178 -24.96 13.14 3.22
C LEU A 178 -26.08 12.42 2.45
N LYS A 179 -26.49 11.23 2.91
CA LYS A 179 -27.57 10.46 2.28
C LYS A 179 -28.92 11.16 2.36
N LEU A 180 -29.22 11.82 3.49
CA LEU A 180 -30.45 12.61 3.62
C LEU A 180 -30.43 13.85 2.72
N ALA A 181 -29.30 14.54 2.64
CA ALA A 181 -29.12 15.67 1.73
C ALA A 181 -29.26 15.26 0.26
N GLU A 182 -28.68 14.11 -0.13
CA GLU A 182 -28.81 13.55 -1.47
C GLU A 182 -30.28 13.19 -1.80
N ILE A 183 -31.01 12.56 -0.86
CA ILE A 183 -32.43 12.26 -1.03
C ILE A 183 -33.26 13.55 -1.21
N GLN A 184 -32.95 14.60 -0.44
CA GLN A 184 -33.64 15.89 -0.57
C GLN A 184 -33.34 16.57 -1.92
N GLN A 185 -32.08 16.62 -2.34
CA GLN A 185 -31.73 17.18 -3.65
C GLN A 185 -32.37 16.40 -4.79
N ASN A 186 -32.29 15.07 -4.77
CA ASN A 186 -32.91 14.22 -5.78
C ASN A 186 -34.44 14.34 -5.77
N GLY A 187 -35.06 14.49 -4.60
CA GLY A 187 -36.49 14.75 -4.47
C GLY A 187 -36.90 16.10 -5.08
N ALA A 188 -36.13 17.15 -4.84
CA ALA A 188 -36.36 18.48 -5.40
C ALA A 188 -36.19 18.49 -6.93
N LEU A 189 -35.14 17.85 -7.43
CA LEU A 189 -34.91 17.69 -8.87
C LEU A 189 -36.05 16.92 -9.54
N LYS A 190 -36.51 15.81 -8.94
CA LYS A 190 -37.67 15.06 -9.47
C LYS A 190 -38.95 15.88 -9.49
N ARG A 191 -39.23 16.65 -8.43
CA ARG A 191 -40.39 17.55 -8.39
C ARG A 191 -40.31 18.61 -9.49
N TYR A 192 -39.13 19.22 -9.66
CA TYR A 192 -38.90 20.20 -10.72
C TYR A 192 -39.10 19.60 -12.11
N GLN A 193 -38.60 18.38 -12.36
CA GLN A 193 -38.80 17.67 -13.62
C GLN A 193 -40.28 17.37 -13.87
N ILE A 194 -41.02 16.90 -12.86
CA ILE A 194 -42.46 16.63 -12.98
C ILE A 194 -43.24 17.91 -13.26
N ASP A 195 -42.93 19.01 -12.58
CA ASP A 195 -43.60 20.30 -12.80
C ASP A 195 -43.30 20.85 -14.20
N ALA A 196 -42.05 20.73 -14.66
CA ALA A 196 -41.65 21.10 -16.01
C ALA A 196 -42.38 20.25 -17.07
N GLU A 197 -42.48 18.93 -16.86
CA GLU A 197 -43.19 18.01 -17.75
C GLU A 197 -44.70 18.29 -17.77
N LEU A 198 -45.32 18.58 -16.61
CA LEU A 198 -46.73 18.95 -16.52
C LEU A 198 -47.05 20.27 -17.22
N ASN A 199 -46.17 21.26 -17.13
CA ASN A 199 -46.33 22.53 -17.83
C ASN A 199 -46.20 22.33 -19.35
N LEU A 200 -45.18 21.58 -19.79
CA LEU A 200 -44.99 21.28 -21.20
C LEU A 200 -46.17 20.48 -21.77
N LYS A 201 -46.71 19.52 -21.01
CA LYS A 201 -47.92 18.78 -21.40
C LYS A 201 -49.17 19.65 -21.44
N ARG A 202 -49.30 20.63 -20.54
CA ARG A 202 -50.38 21.62 -20.58
C ARG A 202 -50.28 22.51 -21.83
N GLU A 203 -49.09 22.97 -22.17
CA GLU A 203 -48.84 23.76 -23.38
C GLU A 203 -49.14 22.95 -24.64
N GLN A 204 -48.69 21.69 -24.70
CA GLN A 204 -49.00 20.77 -25.80
C GLN A 204 -50.51 20.56 -25.94
N ASN A 205 -51.22 20.24 -24.86
CA ASN A 205 -52.68 20.04 -24.90
C ASN A 205 -53.42 21.32 -25.35
N LEU A 206 -52.97 22.50 -24.92
CA LEU A 206 -53.55 23.78 -25.35
C LEU A 206 -53.29 24.04 -26.84
N ALA A 207 -52.08 23.72 -27.33
CA ALA A 207 -51.75 23.82 -28.74
C ALA A 207 -52.55 22.83 -29.60
N GLU A 208 -52.76 21.60 -29.13
CA GLU A 208 -53.62 20.61 -29.79
C GLU A 208 -55.10 21.04 -29.81
N MET A 209 -55.62 21.60 -28.71
CA MET A 209 -56.97 22.15 -28.66
C MET A 209 -57.15 23.35 -29.59
N ALA A 210 -56.15 24.22 -29.69
CA ALA A 210 -56.14 25.35 -30.62
C ALA A 210 -56.02 24.91 -32.08
N GLY A 211 -55.36 23.77 -32.36
CA GLY A 211 -55.28 23.17 -33.69
C GLY A 211 -56.50 22.34 -34.10
N GLY A 212 -57.40 22.01 -33.17
CA GLY A 212 -58.46 21.01 -33.35
C GLY A 212 -59.87 21.53 -33.72
N THR A 213 -60.07 22.82 -33.96
CA THR A 213 -61.41 23.38 -34.26
C THR A 213 -61.66 23.65 -35.75
N ALA A 214 -61.92 22.58 -36.50
CA ALA A 214 -62.81 22.54 -37.68
C ALA A 214 -63.25 21.07 -37.83
N LEU A 215 -64.45 20.66 -37.41
CA LEU A 215 -65.70 20.87 -38.12
C LEU A 215 -66.87 20.60 -37.15
N SER A 216 -67.77 21.56 -36.98
CA SER A 216 -69.15 21.32 -36.54
C SER A 216 -70.07 21.83 -37.64
N THR A 217 -70.74 20.90 -38.32
CA THR A 217 -71.99 21.16 -39.03
C THR A 217 -72.96 20.06 -38.68
N ALA A 218 -73.60 20.19 -37.51
CA ALA A 218 -74.83 19.46 -37.21
C ALA A 218 -75.97 20.11 -38.01
N HIS A 219 -76.46 19.40 -39.03
CA HIS A 219 -77.60 19.81 -39.85
C HIS A 219 -78.89 19.36 -39.15
N ILE A 220 -79.65 20.31 -38.57
CA ILE A 220 -81.02 20.11 -38.10
C ILE A 220 -81.96 20.57 -39.21
N GLY A 221 -82.72 19.64 -39.78
CA GLY A 221 -83.77 19.90 -40.75
C GLY A 221 -84.96 18.97 -40.51
N GLY A 222 -85.95 19.44 -39.76
CA GLY A 222 -87.31 18.89 -39.80
C GLY A 222 -88.10 19.56 -40.92
N MET A 223 -88.94 18.82 -41.63
CA MET A 223 -89.96 19.38 -42.52
C MET A 223 -91.37 19.01 -42.04
N PRO A 224 -92.35 19.92 -42.17
CA PRO A 224 -93.76 19.66 -41.91
C PRO A 224 -94.50 19.21 -43.19
N GLY A 225 -95.54 18.39 -43.03
CA GLY A 225 -96.49 18.01 -44.08
C GLY A 225 -96.79 16.52 -44.10
#